data_AF-A0A4P1S1S3-F1
#
_entry.id   AF-A0A4P1S1S3-F1
#
_cell.length_a   1.000
_cell.length_b   1.000
_cell.length_c   1.000
_cell.angle_alpha   90.00
_cell.angle_beta   90.00
_cell.angle_gamma   90.00
#
_symmetry.space_group_name_H-M   'P 1'
#
loop_
_entity.id
_entity.type
_entity.pdbx_description
1 polymer ?
#
loop_
_entity_poly.entity_id
_entity_poly.type
_entity_poly.pdbx_seq_one_letter_code
_entity_poly.pdbx_strand_id
1 'polypeptide(L)'
;MGRTEKAAITPDTKVGSLLDNFPELEPVLMALSPKFEKLKNPVLRKTVAKVATLRQVAKVGAVPLPLLINELRRAAGMEDLELDTVNPADIAVPSWLNGARPVEAIDIRDDIDAGVQPISIVMKKLNTLNEGEILKVIAPFEPVPLIDLAKKKGFAVHLDKENDTGFMAVYFRKSE
;
A
#
# COMPACT_ATOMS: atom_id res chain seq x y z
N MET A 1 -25.20 29.67 12.37
CA MET A 1 -25.49 29.14 11.02
C MET A 1 -24.47 28.04 10.73
N GLY A 2 -24.81 26.80 11.10
CA GLY A 2 -23.87 25.67 11.11
C GLY A 2 -23.56 25.21 9.70
N ARG A 3 -22.30 25.28 9.32
CA ARG A 3 -21.81 24.70 8.06
C ARG A 3 -21.92 23.18 8.20
N THR A 4 -22.82 22.57 7.45
CA THR A 4 -22.79 21.12 7.17
C THR A 4 -21.54 20.83 6.33
N GLU A 5 -20.40 20.69 7.01
CA GLU A 5 -19.24 20.02 6.43
C GLU A 5 -19.68 18.58 6.14
N LYS A 6 -19.96 18.26 4.87
CA LYS A 6 -20.07 16.86 4.43
C LYS A 6 -18.80 16.16 4.91
N ALA A 7 -18.92 15.30 5.91
CA ALA A 7 -17.78 14.62 6.52
C ALA A 7 -17.00 13.91 5.42
N ALA A 8 -15.82 14.42 5.08
CA ALA A 8 -15.01 13.84 4.02
C ALA A 8 -14.62 12.41 4.41
N ILE A 9 -14.85 11.44 3.52
CA ILE A 9 -14.41 10.06 3.70
C ILE A 9 -12.91 10.01 3.36
N THR A 10 -12.05 10.11 4.38
CA THR A 10 -10.59 10.11 4.25
C THR A 10 -9.99 8.87 4.93
N PRO A 11 -8.71 8.54 4.70
CA PRO A 11 -8.05 7.41 5.36
C PRO A 11 -8.16 7.40 6.90
N ASP A 12 -8.25 8.58 7.50
CA ASP A 12 -8.26 8.76 8.95
C ASP A 12 -9.69 8.88 9.51
N THR A 13 -10.70 8.82 8.65
CA THR A 13 -12.11 8.73 9.07
C THR A 13 -12.33 7.46 9.87
N LYS A 14 -12.97 7.60 11.03
CA LYS A 14 -13.33 6.48 11.90
C LYS A 14 -14.52 5.73 11.34
N VAL A 15 -14.44 4.40 11.31
CA VAL A 15 -15.49 3.55 10.70
C VAL A 15 -16.81 3.64 11.44
N GLY A 16 -16.80 3.76 12.77
CA GLY A 16 -18.00 4.01 13.55
C GLY A 16 -18.69 5.31 13.13
N SER A 17 -17.94 6.42 13.07
CA SER A 17 -18.47 7.71 12.63
C SER A 17 -18.91 7.71 11.17
N LEU A 18 -18.26 6.92 10.30
CA LEU A 18 -18.69 6.74 8.93
C LEU A 18 -20.06 6.07 8.87
N LEU A 19 -20.24 4.93 9.53
CA LEU A 19 -21.48 4.16 9.50
C LEU A 19 -22.63 4.83 10.27
N ASP A 20 -22.32 5.73 11.20
CA ASP A 20 -23.32 6.54 11.88
C ASP A 20 -23.85 7.68 10.98
N ASN A 21 -23.00 8.23 10.10
CA ASN A 21 -23.39 9.27 9.14
C ASN A 21 -23.89 8.71 7.80
N PHE A 22 -23.42 7.53 7.42
CA PHE A 22 -23.70 6.85 6.14
C PHE A 22 -23.98 5.35 6.38
N PRO A 23 -25.12 4.99 7.02
CA PRO A 23 -25.48 3.60 7.28
C PRO A 23 -25.60 2.75 6.01
N GLU A 24 -25.86 3.36 4.86
CA GLU A 24 -25.94 2.73 3.55
C GLU A 24 -24.60 2.15 3.06
N LEU A 25 -23.47 2.56 3.66
CA LEU A 25 -22.14 2.05 3.29
C LEU A 25 -21.79 0.73 3.97
N GLU A 26 -22.59 0.28 4.94
CA GLU A 26 -22.41 -1.01 5.61
C GLU A 26 -22.35 -2.21 4.64
N PRO A 27 -23.30 -2.39 3.69
CA PRO A 27 -23.22 -3.46 2.70
C PRO A 27 -22.00 -3.35 1.77
N VAL A 28 -21.53 -2.13 1.48
CA VAL A 28 -20.34 -1.91 0.65
C VAL A 28 -19.09 -2.42 1.36
N LEU A 29 -18.95 -2.12 2.66
CA LEU A 29 -17.86 -2.69 3.47
C LEU A 29 -17.90 -4.21 3.42
N MET A 30 -19.06 -4.85 3.62
CA MET A 30 -19.17 -6.31 3.62
C MET A 30 -18.80 -6.94 2.26
N ALA A 31 -19.12 -6.27 1.15
CA ALA A 31 -18.77 -6.74 -0.19
C ALA A 31 -17.25 -6.73 -0.46
N LEU A 32 -16.50 -5.84 0.21
CA LEU A 32 -15.06 -5.70 0.02
C LEU A 32 -14.24 -6.79 0.72
N SER A 33 -14.69 -7.27 1.89
CA SER A 33 -14.04 -8.39 2.58
C SER A 33 -14.98 -9.06 3.57
N PRO A 34 -15.02 -10.40 3.60
CA PRO A 34 -15.80 -11.16 4.59
C PRO A 34 -15.29 -10.91 6.02
N LYS A 35 -14.06 -10.41 6.21
CA LYS A 35 -13.53 -10.04 7.53
C LYS A 35 -14.31 -8.88 8.17
N PHE A 36 -15.03 -8.09 7.38
CA PHE A 36 -15.85 -6.98 7.87
C PHE A 36 -17.22 -7.43 8.42
N GLU A 37 -17.61 -8.69 8.26
CA GLU A 37 -18.87 -9.20 8.81
C GLU A 37 -18.96 -9.05 10.34
N LYS A 38 -17.81 -9.07 11.03
CA LYS A 38 -17.74 -8.85 12.49
C LYS A 38 -18.23 -7.45 12.90
N LEU A 39 -18.25 -6.48 11.98
CA LEU A 39 -18.75 -5.13 12.24
C LEU A 39 -20.29 -5.08 12.37
N LYS A 40 -21.01 -6.12 11.89
CA LYS A 40 -22.47 -6.28 12.15
C LYS A 40 -22.78 -6.44 13.64
N ASN A 41 -21.80 -6.91 14.44
CA ASN A 41 -22.01 -7.10 15.87
C ASN A 41 -22.10 -5.73 16.57
N PRO A 42 -23.25 -5.38 17.19
CA PRO A 42 -23.46 -4.07 17.81
C PRO A 42 -22.48 -3.76 18.94
N VAL A 43 -21.91 -4.79 19.59
CA VAL A 43 -20.88 -4.61 20.62
C VAL A 43 -19.54 -4.18 20.00
N LEU A 44 -19.13 -4.84 18.90
CA LEU A 44 -17.90 -4.47 18.17
C LEU A 44 -18.02 -3.10 17.50
N ARG A 45 -19.22 -2.77 17.01
CA ARG A 45 -19.54 -1.45 16.47
C ARG A 45 -19.39 -0.34 17.52
N LYS A 46 -19.81 -0.59 18.77
CA LYS A 46 -19.71 0.40 19.86
C LYS A 46 -18.32 0.49 20.51
N THR A 47 -17.43 -0.48 20.27
CA THR A 47 -16.12 -0.57 20.92
C THR A 47 -14.98 -0.30 19.94
N VAL A 48 -14.69 -1.26 19.07
CA VAL A 48 -13.53 -1.21 18.15
C VAL A 48 -13.78 -0.26 16.99
N ALA A 49 -14.99 -0.24 16.41
CA ALA A 49 -15.26 0.61 15.25
C ALA A 49 -15.25 2.12 15.58
N LYS A 50 -15.52 2.51 16.84
CA LYS A 50 -15.43 3.90 17.30
C LYS A 50 -14.01 4.47 17.29
N VAL A 51 -13.01 3.61 17.39
CA VAL A 51 -11.59 4.01 17.45
C VAL A 51 -10.83 3.66 16.17
N ALA A 52 -11.29 2.65 15.43
CA ALA A 52 -10.65 2.19 14.21
C ALA A 52 -10.86 3.15 13.03
N THR A 53 -9.77 3.56 12.40
CA THR A 53 -9.78 4.35 11.15
C THR A 53 -9.94 3.47 9.92
N LEU A 54 -10.39 4.03 8.80
CA LEU A 54 -10.47 3.32 7.52
C LEU A 54 -9.10 2.74 7.11
N ARG A 55 -8.00 3.43 7.41
CA ARG A 55 -6.63 2.92 7.26
C ARG A 55 -6.37 1.63 8.04
N GLN A 56 -6.82 1.56 9.29
CA GLN A 56 -6.64 0.35 10.11
C GLN A 56 -7.57 -0.77 9.67
N VAL A 57 -8.80 -0.44 9.28
CA VAL A 57 -9.78 -1.40 8.78
C VAL A 57 -9.34 -2.01 7.45
N ALA A 58 -8.77 -1.22 6.53
CA ALA A 58 -8.15 -1.72 5.30
C ALA A 58 -7.07 -2.78 5.58
N LYS A 59 -6.16 -2.51 6.53
CA LYS A 59 -5.10 -3.47 6.92
C LYS A 59 -5.68 -4.77 7.48
N VAL A 60 -6.61 -4.68 8.43
CA VAL A 60 -7.23 -5.87 9.05
C VAL A 60 -8.04 -6.67 8.04
N GLY A 61 -8.74 -5.97 7.13
CA GLY A 61 -9.53 -6.57 6.06
C GLY A 61 -8.70 -7.15 4.92
N ALA A 62 -7.39 -6.89 4.88
CA ALA A 62 -6.50 -7.15 3.74
C ALA A 62 -7.03 -6.54 2.42
N VAL A 63 -7.66 -5.36 2.51
CA VAL A 63 -8.19 -4.62 1.36
C VAL A 63 -7.28 -3.42 1.10
N PRO A 64 -6.89 -3.15 -0.16
CA PRO A 64 -6.15 -1.95 -0.49
C PRO A 64 -6.90 -0.69 -0.03
N LEU A 65 -6.25 0.14 0.79
CA LEU A 65 -6.84 1.35 1.34
C LEU A 65 -7.42 2.30 0.27
N PRO A 66 -6.75 2.55 -0.87
CA PRO A 66 -7.32 3.41 -1.91
C PRO A 66 -8.61 2.85 -2.51
N LEU A 67 -8.65 1.52 -2.71
CA LEU A 67 -9.84 0.83 -3.20
C LEU A 67 -10.99 0.96 -2.20
N LEU A 68 -10.72 0.72 -0.91
CA LEU A 68 -11.71 0.88 0.15
C LEU A 68 -12.29 2.30 0.18
N ILE A 69 -11.42 3.32 0.17
CA ILE A 69 -11.86 4.73 0.26
C ILE A 69 -12.68 5.12 -0.97
N ASN A 70 -12.22 4.80 -2.17
CA ASN A 70 -12.90 5.22 -3.40
C ASN A 70 -14.22 4.46 -3.60
N GLU A 71 -14.31 3.18 -3.24
CA GLU A 71 -15.60 2.46 -3.23
C GLU A 71 -16.62 3.10 -2.27
N LEU A 72 -16.20 3.46 -1.06
CA LEU A 72 -17.07 4.15 -0.10
C LEU A 72 -17.48 5.54 -0.57
N ARG A 73 -16.57 6.29 -1.22
CA ARG A 73 -16.85 7.61 -1.78
C ARG A 73 -17.83 7.54 -2.94
N ARG A 74 -17.62 6.63 -3.89
CA ARG A 74 -18.54 6.38 -5.00
C ARG A 74 -19.94 6.03 -4.50
N ALA A 75 -20.04 5.12 -3.54
CA ALA A 75 -21.31 4.73 -2.94
C ALA A 75 -21.99 5.89 -2.17
N ALA A 76 -21.22 6.81 -1.60
CA ALA A 76 -21.71 8.03 -0.96
C ALA A 76 -21.96 9.19 -1.94
N GLY A 77 -21.79 8.99 -3.26
CA GLY A 77 -21.94 10.02 -4.29
C GLY A 77 -20.88 11.12 -4.24
N MET A 78 -19.68 10.79 -3.76
CA MET A 78 -18.51 11.67 -3.70
C MET A 78 -17.53 11.36 -4.83
N GLU A 79 -16.73 12.36 -5.21
CA GLU A 79 -15.62 12.18 -6.14
C GLU A 79 -14.51 11.31 -5.52
N ASP A 80 -13.85 10.53 -6.39
CA ASP A 80 -12.71 9.70 -6.02
C ASP A 80 -11.61 10.55 -5.40
N LEU A 81 -10.96 10.01 -4.37
CA LEU A 81 -9.79 10.63 -3.76
C LEU A 81 -8.55 10.07 -4.48
N GLU A 82 -7.73 10.96 -5.04
CA GLU A 82 -6.38 10.62 -5.48
C GLU A 82 -5.52 10.35 -4.25
N LEU A 83 -5.63 9.12 -3.76
CA LEU A 83 -4.68 8.52 -2.84
C LEU A 83 -3.60 7.88 -3.68
N ASP A 84 -2.33 7.97 -3.26
CA ASP A 84 -1.25 7.21 -3.86
C ASP A 84 -1.64 5.72 -3.88
N THR A 85 -2.16 5.28 -5.01
CA THR A 85 -2.65 3.92 -5.16
C THR A 85 -1.46 3.00 -5.22
N VAL A 86 -1.52 1.88 -4.52
CA VAL A 86 -0.78 0.70 -4.97
C VAL A 86 -1.45 0.36 -6.29
N ASN A 87 -0.80 0.64 -7.41
CA ASN A 87 -1.34 0.38 -8.73
C ASN A 87 -1.56 -1.14 -8.81
N PRO A 88 -2.68 -1.65 -9.35
CA PRO A 88 -2.78 -3.09 -9.65
C PRO A 88 -1.60 -3.59 -10.50
N ALA A 89 -0.98 -2.71 -11.29
CA ALA A 89 0.29 -2.97 -11.98
C ALA A 89 1.51 -3.13 -11.06
N ASP A 90 1.49 -2.56 -9.84
CA ASP A 90 2.52 -2.80 -8.82
C ASP A 90 2.37 -4.18 -8.17
N ILE A 91 1.19 -4.79 -8.23
CA ILE A 91 0.91 -6.14 -7.71
C ILE A 91 1.17 -7.21 -8.78
N ALA A 92 0.90 -6.90 -10.05
CA ALA A 92 1.19 -7.82 -11.14
C ALA A 92 2.71 -8.01 -11.28
N VAL A 93 3.18 -9.23 -11.01
CA VAL A 93 4.58 -9.60 -11.25
C VAL A 93 4.89 -9.35 -12.72
N PRO A 94 5.80 -8.41 -13.04
CA PRO A 94 6.06 -8.09 -14.42
C PRO A 94 6.73 -9.27 -15.13
N SER A 95 6.49 -9.39 -16.44
CA SER A 95 7.02 -10.49 -17.25
C SER A 95 8.54 -10.62 -17.18
N TRP A 96 9.25 -9.51 -16.96
CA TRP A 96 10.71 -9.51 -16.80
C TRP A 96 11.21 -10.12 -15.49
N LEU A 97 10.36 -10.22 -14.47
CA LEU A 97 10.68 -10.87 -13.20
C LEU A 97 10.24 -12.35 -13.20
N ASN A 98 9.31 -12.72 -14.07
CA ASN A 98 8.75 -14.06 -14.13
C ASN A 98 9.80 -15.07 -14.64
N GLY A 99 10.31 -15.91 -13.73
CA GLY A 99 11.37 -16.89 -14.02
C GLY A 99 12.79 -16.30 -14.07
N ALA A 100 12.95 -14.99 -13.91
CA ALA A 100 14.25 -14.34 -13.90
C ALA A 100 14.89 -14.44 -12.50
N ARG A 101 16.19 -14.71 -12.45
CA ARG A 101 16.95 -14.73 -11.21
C ARG A 101 17.68 -13.40 -11.02
N PRO A 102 17.54 -12.74 -9.87
CA PRO A 102 18.38 -11.59 -9.52
C PRO A 102 19.85 -12.00 -9.59
N VAL A 103 20.69 -11.18 -10.21
CA VAL A 103 22.14 -11.41 -10.26
C VAL A 103 22.77 -11.19 -8.88
N GLU A 104 22.13 -10.35 -8.07
CA GLU A 104 22.55 -10.05 -6.70
C GLU A 104 21.31 -9.69 -5.85
N ALA A 105 21.43 -9.92 -4.55
CA ALA A 105 20.45 -9.51 -3.54
C ALA A 105 21.15 -8.72 -2.43
N ILE A 106 20.61 -7.56 -2.08
CA ILE A 106 21.14 -6.69 -1.01
C ILE A 106 20.10 -6.59 0.08
N ASP A 107 20.50 -6.86 1.31
CA ASP A 107 19.68 -6.61 2.49
C ASP A 107 20.08 -5.26 3.09
N ILE A 108 19.13 -4.34 3.18
CA ILE A 108 19.34 -2.99 3.72
C ILE A 108 18.65 -2.80 5.07
N ARG A 109 18.12 -3.87 5.67
CA ARG A 109 17.44 -3.80 6.97
C ARG A 109 18.39 -3.34 8.06
N ASP A 110 19.58 -3.92 8.12
CA ASP A 110 20.58 -3.58 9.14
C ASP A 110 21.10 -2.15 8.98
N ASP A 111 21.30 -1.68 7.74
CA ASP A 111 21.69 -0.29 7.47
C ASP A 111 20.63 0.69 8.00
N ILE A 112 19.36 0.43 7.71
CA ILE A 112 18.24 1.28 8.13
C ILE A 112 18.10 1.26 9.66
N ASP A 113 18.25 0.10 10.29
CA ASP A 113 18.20 -0.05 11.76
C ASP A 113 19.35 0.73 12.44
N ALA A 114 20.53 0.74 11.82
CA ALA A 114 21.68 1.55 12.25
C ALA A 114 21.54 3.06 11.94
N GLY A 115 20.43 3.50 11.34
CA GLY A 115 20.20 4.90 10.94
C GLY A 115 21.01 5.35 9.72
N VAL A 116 21.61 4.42 8.99
CA VAL A 116 22.34 4.67 7.75
C VAL A 116 21.36 4.71 6.59
N GLN A 117 21.58 5.63 5.63
CA GLN A 117 20.78 5.71 4.41
C GLN A 117 21.40 4.82 3.32
N PRO A 118 20.84 3.64 3.00
CA PRO A 118 21.45 2.67 2.07
C PRO A 118 21.29 3.06 0.60
N ILE A 119 20.65 4.20 0.30
CA ILE A 119 20.34 4.65 -1.06
C ILE A 119 21.62 4.69 -1.91
N SER A 120 22.70 5.28 -1.41
CA SER A 120 23.95 5.39 -2.16
C SER A 120 24.58 4.04 -2.48
N ILE A 121 24.43 3.05 -1.59
CA ILE A 121 24.97 1.69 -1.76
C ILE A 121 24.18 0.97 -2.86
N VAL A 122 22.86 0.99 -2.76
CA VAL A 122 21.98 0.37 -3.75
C VAL A 122 22.15 1.04 -5.12
N MET A 123 22.19 2.37 -5.19
CA MET A 123 22.35 3.08 -6.46
C MET A 123 23.69 2.80 -7.14
N LYS A 124 24.78 2.66 -6.37
CA LYS A 124 26.08 2.24 -6.93
C LYS A 124 25.97 0.87 -7.60
N LYS A 125 25.29 -0.07 -6.95
CA LYS A 125 25.05 -1.42 -7.48
C LYS A 125 24.13 -1.44 -8.70
N LEU A 126 23.08 -0.62 -8.69
CA LEU A 126 22.21 -0.46 -9.86
C LEU A 126 22.98 0.04 -11.08
N ASN A 127 23.93 0.96 -10.90
CA ASN A 127 24.74 1.47 -12.00
C ASN A 127 25.74 0.44 -12.56
N THR A 128 26.11 -0.60 -11.77
CA THR A 128 26.99 -1.67 -12.24
C THR A 128 26.26 -2.80 -12.97
N LEU A 129 24.91 -2.79 -12.97
CA LEU A 129 24.13 -3.77 -13.72
C LEU A 129 24.35 -3.63 -15.23
N ASN A 130 24.41 -4.76 -15.92
CA ASN A 130 24.28 -4.85 -17.36
C ASN A 130 22.80 -4.74 -17.77
N GLU A 131 22.55 -4.45 -19.04
CA GLU A 131 21.20 -4.38 -19.59
C GLU A 131 20.44 -5.69 -19.35
N GLY A 132 19.20 -5.57 -18.86
CA GLY A 132 18.35 -6.70 -18.55
C GLY A 132 18.64 -7.40 -17.22
N GLU A 133 19.76 -7.12 -16.54
CA GLU A 133 20.06 -7.68 -15.22
C GLU A 133 19.14 -7.11 -14.14
N ILE A 134 18.93 -7.93 -13.11
CA ILE A 134 17.99 -7.66 -12.02
C ILE A 134 18.71 -7.64 -10.68
N LEU A 135 18.52 -6.59 -9.90
CA LEU A 135 18.95 -6.50 -8.51
C LEU A 135 17.73 -6.65 -7.59
N LYS A 136 17.84 -7.52 -6.58
CA LYS A 136 16.86 -7.61 -5.49
C LYS A 136 17.34 -6.82 -4.28
N VAL A 137 16.45 -6.06 -3.64
CA VAL A 137 16.72 -5.31 -2.41
C VAL A 137 15.69 -5.71 -1.37
N ILE A 138 16.14 -6.08 -0.17
CA ILE A 138 15.28 -6.44 0.96
C ILE A 138 15.25 -5.26 1.93
N ALA A 139 14.06 -4.73 2.19
CA ALA A 139 13.85 -3.56 3.04
C ALA A 139 12.82 -3.86 4.15
N PRO A 140 12.93 -3.21 5.32
CA PRO A 140 11.98 -3.40 6.41
C PRO A 140 10.62 -2.72 6.13
N PHE A 141 10.58 -1.77 5.21
CA PHE A 141 9.38 -1.08 4.73
C PHE A 141 9.61 -0.56 3.31
N GLU A 142 8.57 0.00 2.70
CA GLU A 142 8.58 0.49 1.32
C GLU A 142 9.60 1.61 1.13
N PRO A 143 10.70 1.41 0.37
CA PRO A 143 11.75 2.41 0.25
C PRO A 143 11.41 3.41 -0.87
N VAL A 144 10.36 4.21 -0.68
CA VAL A 144 9.84 5.17 -1.67
C VAL A 144 10.95 6.04 -2.29
N PRO A 145 11.88 6.65 -1.53
CA PRO A 145 12.92 7.50 -2.12
C PRO A 145 13.85 6.74 -3.08
N LEU A 146 14.13 5.47 -2.79
CA LEU A 146 14.96 4.61 -3.64
C LEU A 146 14.23 4.24 -4.93
N ILE A 147 12.95 3.89 -4.83
CA ILE A 147 12.09 3.53 -5.96
C ILE A 147 12.00 4.72 -6.93
N ASP A 148 11.70 5.92 -6.41
CA ASP A 148 11.59 7.13 -7.23
C ASP A 148 12.90 7.48 -7.94
N LEU A 149 14.02 7.35 -7.23
CA LEU A 149 15.33 7.65 -7.79
C LEU A 149 15.71 6.65 -8.89
N ALA A 150 15.41 5.37 -8.70
CA ALA A 150 15.64 4.33 -9.71
C ALA A 150 14.77 4.55 -10.95
N LYS A 151 13.47 4.82 -10.78
CA LYS A 151 12.56 5.16 -11.88
C LYS A 151 13.05 6.37 -12.67
N LYS A 152 13.49 7.43 -11.98
CA LYS A 152 14.07 8.64 -12.62
C LYS A 152 15.33 8.36 -13.43
N LYS A 153 16.07 7.30 -13.11
CA LYS A 153 17.25 6.85 -13.86
C LYS A 153 16.93 5.83 -14.97
N GLY A 154 15.66 5.54 -15.21
CA GLY A 154 15.23 4.62 -16.28
C GLY A 154 15.20 3.14 -15.88
N PHE A 155 15.38 2.82 -14.60
CA PHE A 155 15.24 1.43 -14.15
C PHE A 155 13.76 1.04 -14.06
N ALA A 156 13.44 -0.16 -14.53
CA ALA A 156 12.16 -0.78 -14.25
C ALA A 156 12.15 -1.27 -12.79
N VAL A 157 11.04 -1.05 -12.09
CA VAL A 157 10.93 -1.36 -10.65
C VAL A 157 9.68 -2.18 -10.38
N HIS A 158 9.80 -3.19 -9.53
CA HIS A 158 8.68 -3.94 -8.99
C HIS A 158 8.84 -4.11 -7.49
N LEU A 159 7.77 -3.82 -6.75
CA LEU A 159 7.74 -3.95 -5.29
C LEU A 159 6.88 -5.16 -4.93
N ASP A 160 7.54 -6.20 -4.45
CA ASP A 160 6.89 -7.37 -3.90
C ASP A 160 6.62 -7.15 -2.41
N LYS A 161 5.34 -6.88 -2.12
CA LYS A 161 4.82 -6.76 -0.76
C LYS A 161 4.46 -8.17 -0.27
N GLU A 162 5.47 -8.93 0.11
CA GLU A 162 5.27 -10.27 0.65
C GLU A 162 4.58 -10.14 2.02
N ASN A 163 3.24 -10.30 2.03
CA ASN A 163 2.39 -9.97 3.18
C ASN A 163 2.63 -10.87 4.42
N ASP A 164 3.41 -11.95 4.29
CA ASP A 164 3.57 -12.98 5.32
C ASP A 164 4.93 -12.93 6.05
N THR A 165 5.97 -12.33 5.45
CA THR A 165 7.35 -12.43 5.96
C THR A 165 7.87 -11.20 6.72
N GLY A 166 7.09 -10.12 6.76
CA GLY A 166 7.42 -8.92 7.55
C GLY A 166 8.54 -8.05 6.97
N PHE A 167 8.99 -8.33 5.75
CA PHE A 167 9.89 -7.48 4.97
C PHE A 167 9.34 -7.27 3.55
N MET A 168 9.86 -6.28 2.86
CA MET A 168 9.51 -5.98 1.47
C MET A 168 10.69 -6.31 0.56
N ALA A 169 10.40 -6.91 -0.60
CA ALA A 169 11.39 -7.14 -1.64
C ALA A 169 11.16 -6.17 -2.79
N VAL A 170 12.19 -5.42 -3.18
CA VAL A 170 12.15 -4.52 -4.32
C VAL A 170 13.08 -5.05 -5.39
N TYR A 171 12.55 -5.23 -6.59
CA TYR A 171 13.29 -5.69 -7.76
C TYR A 171 13.50 -4.51 -8.69
N PHE A 172 14.75 -4.33 -9.12
CA PHE A 172 15.15 -3.31 -10.06
C PHE A 172 15.76 -3.99 -11.28
N ARG A 173 15.36 -3.59 -12.47
CA ARG A 173 15.93 -4.04 -13.73
C ARG A 173 16.47 -2.87 -14.51
N LYS A 174 17.67 -3.00 -15.04
CA LYS A 174 18.21 -2.01 -15.98
C LYS A 174 17.50 -2.17 -17.33
N SER A 175 16.71 -1.17 -17.68
CA SER A 175 16.11 -1.07 -19.01
C SER A 175 17.20 -0.76 -20.04
N GLU A 176 17.04 -1.26 -21.26
CA GLU A 176 17.80 -0.82 -22.44
C GLU A 176 17.62 0.69 -22.70
#